data_AF-A0A3M6R9J9-F1
#
_entry.id   AF-A0A3M6R9J9-F1
#
_cell.length_a   1.000
_cell.length_b   1.000
_cell.length_c   1.000
_cell.angle_alpha   90.00
_cell.angle_beta   90.00
_cell.angle_gamma   90.00
#
_symmetry.space_group_name_H-M   'P 1'
#
loop_
_entity.id
_entity.type
_entity.pdbx_description
1 polymer ?
#
loop_
_entity_poly.entity_id
_entity_poly.type
_entity_poly.pdbx_seq_one_letter_code
_entity_poly.pdbx_strand_id
1 'polypeptide(L)'
;MTSEKKFRDYKEEADAWITLAGGEYYPDILPDACRLYEPVLIEFGSLLKASHSSINFFGSIMETRSQWMRTQLCRVFKKYVSPQTPVEMLKRKSDAAKICAQFGGSFRNIVEVQQKFASRPMPDEALCAVLWEYKDRGKKGYDLTERLFDLLRNQHPKLRVAGPERAGKDVLLGSVFKDYPKPDRPVDFVIYDKEKVLAIGLARYDSDRGGSQEDDRTGQYREVAQEIIGYADSHGMQHIKVIYVNDGPGLLLGSMWNDYSYIEDQWPNRVKVVTLRMISDRITAEWLGGR
;
A
#
# COMPACT_ATOMS: atom_id res chain seq x y z
N MET A 1 -15.64 -35.74 -10.89
CA MET A 1 -14.85 -34.69 -10.22
C MET A 1 -15.01 -33.43 -11.04
N THR A 2 -15.74 -32.45 -10.53
CA THR A 2 -15.76 -31.11 -11.13
C THR A 2 -14.35 -30.54 -11.03
N SER A 3 -13.75 -30.19 -12.17
CA SER A 3 -12.46 -29.54 -12.22
C SER A 3 -12.49 -28.27 -11.34
N GLU A 4 -11.47 -28.08 -10.51
CA GLU A 4 -11.34 -26.86 -9.71
C GLU A 4 -11.30 -25.64 -10.65
N LYS A 5 -12.22 -24.68 -10.46
CA LYS A 5 -12.24 -23.45 -11.26
C LYS A 5 -10.91 -22.71 -11.09
N LYS A 6 -10.31 -22.24 -12.18
CA LYS A 6 -9.12 -21.38 -12.22
C LYS A 6 -9.50 -19.91 -12.18
N PHE A 7 -8.54 -19.02 -11.89
CA PHE A 7 -8.80 -17.58 -11.75
C PHE A 7 -9.43 -16.99 -13.03
N ARG A 8 -9.00 -17.49 -14.19
CA ARG A 8 -9.55 -17.10 -15.50
C ARG A 8 -11.04 -17.39 -15.67
N ASP A 9 -11.55 -18.40 -14.98
CA ASP A 9 -12.94 -18.88 -15.14
C ASP A 9 -13.94 -17.95 -14.44
N TYR A 10 -13.46 -17.03 -13.60
CA TYR A 10 -14.28 -16.04 -12.89
C TYR A 10 -14.38 -14.72 -13.68
N LYS A 11 -13.76 -14.62 -14.86
CA LYS A 11 -13.64 -13.36 -15.61
C LYS A 11 -14.99 -12.80 -16.07
N GLU A 12 -15.91 -13.65 -16.49
CA GLU A 12 -17.23 -13.22 -17.00
C GLU A 12 -18.09 -12.56 -15.92
N GLU A 13 -17.80 -12.85 -14.65
CA GLU A 13 -18.50 -12.34 -13.46
C GLU A 13 -17.52 -11.60 -12.52
N ALA A 14 -16.43 -11.06 -13.06
CA ALA A 14 -15.31 -10.51 -12.30
C ALA A 14 -15.71 -9.44 -11.28
N ASP A 15 -16.72 -8.62 -11.59
CA ASP A 15 -17.28 -7.59 -10.74
C ASP A 15 -17.88 -8.14 -9.43
N ALA A 16 -18.46 -9.35 -9.48
CA ALA A 16 -18.99 -10.04 -8.30
C ALA A 16 -17.88 -10.54 -7.35
N TRP A 17 -16.67 -10.69 -7.88
CA TRP A 17 -15.53 -11.29 -7.17
C TRP A 17 -14.54 -10.28 -6.60
N ILE A 18 -14.69 -8.98 -6.88
CA ILE A 18 -13.82 -7.95 -6.30
C ILE A 18 -14.45 -7.27 -5.08
N THR A 19 -13.62 -6.62 -4.26
CA THR A 19 -14.07 -5.74 -3.17
C THR A 19 -13.98 -4.27 -3.58
N LEU A 20 -15.14 -3.60 -3.62
CA LEU A 20 -15.20 -2.15 -3.73
C LEU A 20 -15.10 -1.53 -2.34
N ALA A 21 -14.06 -0.74 -2.09
CA ALA A 21 -13.95 0.03 -0.85
C ALA A 21 -14.79 1.32 -0.97
N GLY A 22 -15.80 1.48 -0.10
CA GLY A 22 -16.62 2.70 -0.07
C GLY A 22 -15.77 3.98 0.13
N GLY A 23 -16.29 5.11 -0.34
CA GLY A 23 -15.66 6.44 -0.19
C GLY A 23 -16.63 7.45 0.40
N GLU A 24 -16.08 8.53 0.97
CA GLU A 24 -16.88 9.69 1.37
C GLU A 24 -17.15 10.57 0.13
N TYR A 25 -18.33 11.16 0.04
CA TYR A 25 -18.71 12.00 -1.10
C TYR A 25 -18.21 13.43 -0.95
N TYR A 26 -17.82 14.05 -2.06
CA TYR A 26 -17.68 15.49 -2.16
C TYR A 26 -19.04 16.10 -2.56
N PRO A 27 -19.50 17.22 -1.98
CA PRO A 27 -18.82 18.08 -1.00
C PRO A 27 -19.07 17.71 0.48
N ASP A 28 -19.76 16.61 0.78
CA ASP A 28 -20.19 16.24 2.14
C ASP A 28 -19.05 16.18 3.17
N ILE A 29 -17.81 15.89 2.73
CA ILE A 29 -16.61 15.90 3.58
C ILE A 29 -16.16 17.30 4.04
N LEU A 30 -16.59 18.38 3.37
CA LEU A 30 -16.00 19.71 3.55
C LEU A 30 -16.10 20.26 4.98
N PRO A 31 -17.24 20.15 5.70
CA PRO A 31 -17.35 20.67 7.06
C PRO A 31 -16.33 20.04 8.03
N ASP A 32 -16.14 18.73 7.95
CA ASP A 32 -15.20 18.02 8.80
C ASP A 32 -13.75 18.23 8.34
N ALA A 33 -13.50 18.32 7.03
CA ALA A 33 -12.19 18.65 6.48
C ALA A 33 -11.72 20.04 6.93
N CYS A 34 -12.58 21.05 6.84
CA CYS A 34 -12.27 22.39 7.30
C CYS A 34 -12.01 22.41 8.81
N ARG A 35 -12.89 21.77 9.60
CA ARG A 35 -12.71 21.68 11.08
C ARG A 35 -11.38 21.03 11.45
N LEU A 36 -10.95 19.99 10.72
CA LEU A 36 -9.71 19.28 10.97
C LEU A 36 -8.46 20.10 10.60
N TYR A 37 -8.49 20.81 9.46
CA TYR A 37 -7.31 21.44 8.88
C TYR A 37 -7.18 22.94 9.17
N GLU A 38 -8.24 23.63 9.55
CA GLU A 38 -8.17 25.04 9.98
C GLU A 38 -7.06 25.32 11.00
N PRO A 39 -6.93 24.59 12.13
CA PRO A 39 -5.83 24.82 13.08
C PRO A 39 -4.45 24.59 12.47
N VAL A 40 -4.33 23.69 11.48
CA VAL A 40 -3.08 23.47 10.74
C VAL A 40 -2.75 24.67 9.87
N LEU A 41 -3.73 25.23 9.16
CA LEU A 41 -3.53 26.38 8.28
C LEU A 41 -3.20 27.65 9.08
N ILE A 42 -3.81 27.83 10.26
CA ILE A 42 -3.48 28.92 11.18
C ILE A 42 -2.01 28.82 11.64
N GLU A 43 -1.58 27.64 12.10
CA GLU A 43 -0.19 27.42 12.52
C GLU A 43 0.79 27.60 11.36
N PHE A 44 0.47 27.06 10.18
CA PHE A 44 1.27 27.22 8.97
C PHE A 44 1.45 28.69 8.61
N GLY A 45 0.37 29.48 8.65
CA GLY A 45 0.41 30.91 8.40
C GLY A 45 1.24 31.68 9.42
N SER A 46 1.20 31.29 10.69
CA SER A 46 2.00 31.90 11.76
C SER A 46 3.50 31.66 11.55
N LEU A 47 3.89 30.40 11.31
CA LEU A 47 5.28 30.02 11.01
C LEU A 47 5.77 30.69 9.71
N LEU A 48 4.92 30.76 8.68
CA LEU A 48 5.25 31.35 7.39
C LEU A 48 5.54 32.85 7.49
N LYS A 49 4.78 33.59 8.31
CA LYS A 49 5.01 35.02 8.56
C LYS A 49 6.32 35.31 9.29
N ALA A 50 6.72 34.42 10.21
CA ALA A 50 7.97 34.56 10.95
C ALA A 50 9.22 34.15 10.15
N SER A 51 9.03 33.51 8.99
CA SER A 51 10.13 32.93 8.21
C SER A 51 10.74 33.91 7.22
N HIS A 52 12.06 33.95 7.16
CA HIS A 52 12.83 34.80 6.22
C HIS A 52 13.34 34.05 4.98
N SER A 53 13.21 32.73 4.95
CA SER A 53 13.51 31.88 3.79
C SER A 53 12.71 30.59 3.85
N SER A 54 12.55 29.89 2.72
CA SER A 54 11.83 28.63 2.66
C SER A 54 12.56 27.49 3.40
N ILE A 55 13.89 27.58 3.51
CA ILE A 55 14.71 26.68 4.33
C ILE A 55 14.44 26.92 5.83
N ASN A 56 14.47 28.19 6.25
CA ASN A 56 14.14 28.55 7.64
C ASN A 56 12.70 28.18 8.00
N PHE A 57 11.76 28.34 7.06
CA PHE A 57 10.38 27.93 7.23
C PHE A 57 10.25 26.41 7.44
N PHE A 58 10.89 25.61 6.60
CA PHE A 58 10.90 24.16 6.76
C PHE A 58 11.54 23.74 8.10
N GLY A 59 12.65 24.37 8.50
CA GLY A 59 13.26 24.17 9.81
C GLY A 59 12.30 24.45 10.97
N SER A 60 11.53 25.55 10.88
CA SER A 60 10.54 25.91 11.90
C SER A 60 9.41 24.87 12.01
N ILE A 61 8.94 24.33 10.88
CA ILE A 61 7.99 23.20 10.87
C ILE A 61 8.61 21.98 11.59
N MET A 62 9.89 21.69 11.38
CA MET A 62 10.57 20.56 12.03
C MET A 62 10.68 20.69 13.55
N GLU A 63 10.68 21.92 14.07
CA GLU A 63 10.67 22.17 15.52
C GLU A 63 9.27 22.08 16.16
N THR A 64 8.22 21.92 15.37
CA THR A 64 6.88 21.65 15.90
C THR A 64 6.87 20.34 16.70
N ARG A 65 6.54 20.43 18.00
CA ARG A 65 6.57 19.29 18.94
C ARG A 65 5.57 18.20 18.57
N SER A 66 4.32 18.59 18.29
CA SER A 66 3.27 17.64 17.91
C SER A 66 3.61 16.96 16.59
N GLN A 67 3.81 15.64 16.63
CA GLN A 67 4.09 14.85 15.42
C GLN A 67 2.94 14.91 14.41
N TRP A 68 1.70 14.90 14.90
CA TRP A 68 0.52 15.02 14.04
C TRP A 68 0.52 16.38 13.33
N MET A 69 0.69 17.48 14.06
CA MET A 69 0.72 18.82 13.49
C MET A 69 1.86 18.96 12.49
N ARG A 70 3.08 18.57 12.86
CA ARG A 70 4.26 18.58 11.99
C ARG A 70 4.02 17.82 10.68
N THR A 71 3.35 16.67 10.76
CA THR A 71 2.98 15.88 9.58
C THR A 71 2.03 16.64 8.66
N GLN A 72 1.01 17.29 9.21
CA GLN A 72 0.07 18.09 8.40
C GLN A 72 0.74 19.33 7.80
N LEU A 73 1.57 20.03 8.58
CA LEU A 73 2.37 21.16 8.09
C LEU A 73 3.29 20.75 6.93
N CYS A 74 3.92 19.56 6.98
CA CYS A 74 4.70 19.04 5.84
C CYS A 74 3.85 18.77 4.59
N ARG A 75 2.59 18.34 4.75
CA ARG A 75 1.66 18.16 3.62
C ARG A 75 1.32 19.50 2.98
N VAL A 76 1.06 20.53 3.78
CA VAL A 76 0.83 21.90 3.28
C VAL A 76 2.10 22.46 2.63
N PHE A 77 3.27 22.27 3.25
CA PHE A 77 4.57 22.67 2.72
C PHE A 77 4.86 22.06 1.35
N LYS A 78 4.56 20.76 1.16
CA LYS A 78 4.67 20.12 -0.15
C LYS A 78 3.85 20.86 -1.22
N LYS A 79 2.62 21.27 -0.90
CA LYS A 79 1.74 21.92 -1.88
C LYS A 79 2.19 23.34 -2.22
N TYR A 80 2.64 24.11 -1.23
CA TYR A 80 3.01 25.52 -1.42
C TYR A 80 4.47 25.75 -1.81
N VAL A 81 5.39 24.90 -1.37
CA VAL A 81 6.83 25.17 -1.40
C VAL A 81 7.61 24.16 -2.21
N SER A 82 7.35 22.87 -2.02
CA SER A 82 8.10 21.81 -2.70
C SER A 82 7.19 20.68 -3.23
N PRO A 83 6.51 20.89 -4.37
CA PRO A 83 5.62 19.88 -4.95
C PRO A 83 6.37 18.62 -5.40
N GLN A 84 7.66 18.75 -5.71
CA GLN A 84 8.52 17.67 -6.20
C GLN A 84 9.10 16.80 -5.07
N THR A 85 9.27 17.33 -3.85
CA THR A 85 9.77 16.52 -2.74
C THR A 85 8.65 15.63 -2.17
N PRO A 86 8.84 14.31 -2.06
CA PRO A 86 7.87 13.41 -1.43
C PRO A 86 7.60 13.81 0.03
N VAL A 87 6.31 13.79 0.43
CA VAL A 87 5.95 14.11 1.82
C VAL A 87 6.55 13.11 2.82
N GLU A 88 6.73 11.85 2.43
CA GLU A 88 7.41 10.83 3.23
C GLU A 88 8.85 11.20 3.58
N MET A 89 9.53 11.92 2.70
CA MET A 89 10.87 12.47 2.99
C MET A 89 10.75 13.70 3.90
N LEU A 90 9.86 14.64 3.58
CA LEU A 90 9.68 15.88 4.35
C LEU A 90 9.31 15.65 5.83
N LYS A 91 8.73 14.50 6.18
CA LYS A 91 8.36 14.16 7.56
C LYS A 91 9.55 13.69 8.42
N ARG A 92 10.70 13.35 7.81
CA ARG A 92 11.87 12.83 8.52
C ARG A 92 12.65 13.97 9.20
N LYS A 93 12.31 14.26 10.46
CA LYS A 93 12.94 15.35 11.24
C LYS A 93 14.47 15.24 11.28
N SER A 94 15.01 14.03 11.47
CA SER A 94 16.46 13.79 11.49
C SER A 94 17.18 14.18 10.20
N ASP A 95 16.47 14.16 9.07
CA ASP A 95 17.04 14.36 7.74
C ASP A 95 16.85 15.81 7.26
N ALA A 96 16.30 16.69 8.09
CA ALA A 96 15.90 18.04 7.68
C ALA A 96 17.04 18.85 7.05
N ALA A 97 18.23 18.82 7.65
CA ALA A 97 19.41 19.50 7.13
C ALA A 97 19.84 18.93 5.77
N LYS A 98 19.81 17.61 5.62
CA LYS A 98 20.12 16.90 4.36
C LYS A 98 19.12 17.26 3.26
N ILE A 99 17.83 17.29 3.59
CA ILE A 99 16.76 17.67 2.66
C ILE A 99 16.96 19.11 2.17
N CYS A 100 17.28 20.05 3.08
CA CYS A 100 17.56 21.43 2.71
C CYS A 100 18.78 21.54 1.79
N ALA A 101 19.87 20.82 2.09
CA ALA A 101 21.07 20.83 1.25
C ALA A 101 20.80 20.26 -0.16
N GLN A 102 19.97 19.22 -0.28
CA GLN A 102 19.71 18.53 -1.55
C GLN A 102 18.61 19.19 -2.39
N PHE A 103 17.54 19.66 -1.75
CA PHE A 103 16.32 20.12 -2.42
C PHE A 103 15.98 21.58 -2.13
N GLY A 104 16.65 22.23 -1.17
CA GLY A 104 16.34 23.61 -0.78
C GLY A 104 16.47 24.61 -1.93
N GLY A 105 17.34 24.33 -2.91
CA GLY A 105 17.48 25.15 -4.12
C GLY A 105 16.26 25.13 -5.06
N SER A 106 15.39 24.12 -4.96
CA SER A 106 14.14 24.04 -5.73
C SER A 106 12.90 24.48 -4.94
N PHE A 107 13.07 24.92 -3.68
CA PHE A 107 11.97 25.44 -2.90
C PHE A 107 11.49 26.76 -3.47
N ARG A 108 10.16 26.91 -3.61
CA ARG A 108 9.55 28.18 -4.00
C ARG A 108 10.01 29.31 -3.08
N ASN A 109 10.27 30.49 -3.65
CA ASN A 109 10.70 31.65 -2.89
C ASN A 109 9.70 32.00 -1.77
N ILE A 110 10.20 32.33 -0.58
CA ILE A 110 9.36 32.55 0.60
C ILE A 110 8.35 33.69 0.43
N VAL A 111 8.71 34.76 -0.28
CA VAL A 111 7.84 35.91 -0.52
C VAL A 111 6.67 35.50 -1.41
N GLU A 112 6.93 34.69 -2.43
CA GLU A 112 5.87 34.15 -3.30
C GLU A 112 4.94 33.23 -2.49
N VAL A 113 5.50 32.38 -1.62
CA VAL A 113 4.71 31.49 -0.75
C VAL A 113 3.80 32.32 0.17
N GLN A 114 4.33 33.36 0.81
CA GLN A 114 3.58 34.27 1.67
C GLN A 114 2.42 34.94 0.92
N GLN A 115 2.68 35.50 -0.26
CA GLN A 115 1.67 36.16 -1.08
C GLN A 115 0.57 35.19 -1.53
N LYS A 116 0.96 34.01 -2.04
CA LYS A 116 0.01 33.00 -2.51
C LYS A 116 -0.84 32.46 -1.38
N PHE A 117 -0.25 32.17 -0.23
CA PHE A 117 -1.00 31.72 0.95
C PHE A 117 -1.98 32.79 1.44
N ALA A 118 -1.56 34.06 1.53
CA ALA A 118 -2.42 35.17 1.97
C ALA A 118 -3.57 35.48 0.99
N SER A 119 -3.45 35.10 -0.29
CA SER A 119 -4.50 35.31 -1.29
C SER A 119 -5.67 34.32 -1.18
N ARG A 120 -5.57 33.31 -0.31
CA ARG A 120 -6.57 32.26 -0.14
C ARG A 120 -7.45 32.53 1.09
N PRO A 121 -8.72 32.05 1.11
CA PRO A 121 -9.57 32.16 2.28
C PRO A 121 -9.03 31.34 3.45
N MET A 122 -9.51 31.63 4.66
CA MET A 122 -9.20 30.89 5.89
C MET A 122 -10.49 30.38 6.54
N PRO A 123 -10.71 29.06 6.65
CA PRO A 123 -9.91 28.00 6.03
C PRO A 123 -10.03 27.97 4.49
N ASP A 124 -8.99 27.47 3.81
CA ASP A 124 -9.03 27.24 2.35
C ASP A 124 -9.71 25.89 2.08
N GLU A 125 -11.02 25.90 1.80
CA GLU A 125 -11.82 24.69 1.60
C GLU A 125 -11.23 23.77 0.52
N ALA A 126 -10.74 24.33 -0.58
CA ALA A 126 -10.14 23.56 -1.66
C ALA A 126 -8.87 22.83 -1.20
N LEU A 127 -8.04 23.50 -0.40
CA LEU A 127 -6.87 22.86 0.20
C LEU A 127 -7.28 21.81 1.24
N CYS A 128 -8.30 22.08 2.05
CA CYS A 128 -8.80 21.14 3.05
C CYS A 128 -9.30 19.85 2.37
N ALA A 129 -10.05 19.94 1.27
CA ALA A 129 -10.48 18.79 0.47
C ALA A 129 -9.28 17.99 -0.07
N VAL A 130 -8.28 18.66 -0.64
CA VAL A 130 -7.06 18.01 -1.15
C VAL A 130 -6.26 17.32 -0.03
N LEU A 131 -6.25 17.88 1.18
CA LEU A 131 -5.60 17.27 2.33
C LEU A 131 -6.42 16.10 2.89
N TRP A 132 -7.75 16.15 2.77
CA TRP A 132 -8.67 15.10 3.21
C TRP A 132 -8.42 13.77 2.49
N GLU A 133 -8.02 13.79 1.22
CA GLU A 133 -7.59 12.58 0.49
C GLU A 133 -6.45 11.80 1.18
N TYR A 134 -5.64 12.48 2.00
CA TYR A 134 -4.56 11.86 2.77
C TYR A 134 -4.98 11.39 4.16
N LYS A 135 -6.22 11.63 4.60
CA LYS A 135 -6.72 11.30 5.95
C LYS A 135 -6.67 9.79 6.19
N ASP A 136 -7.22 9.02 5.25
CA ASP A 136 -7.38 7.56 5.36
C ASP A 136 -6.49 6.80 4.36
N ARG A 137 -5.49 7.47 3.76
CA ARG A 137 -4.56 6.85 2.81
C ARG A 137 -3.77 5.74 3.50
N GLY A 138 -3.99 4.50 3.05
CA GLY A 138 -3.39 3.28 3.62
C GLY A 138 -4.32 2.51 4.56
N LYS A 139 -5.27 3.18 5.23
CA LYS A 139 -6.22 2.54 6.16
C LYS A 139 -7.07 1.47 5.47
N LYS A 140 -7.64 1.80 4.31
CA LYS A 140 -8.41 0.85 3.49
C LYS A 140 -7.61 -0.41 3.14
N GLY A 141 -6.32 -0.27 2.84
CA GLY A 141 -5.45 -1.40 2.57
C GLY A 141 -5.22 -2.27 3.81
N TYR A 142 -5.00 -1.64 4.97
CA TYR A 142 -4.88 -2.37 6.24
C TYR A 142 -6.17 -3.11 6.62
N ASP A 143 -7.34 -2.48 6.44
CA ASP A 143 -8.63 -3.12 6.73
C ASP A 143 -8.83 -4.37 5.85
N LEU A 144 -8.38 -4.33 4.59
CA LEU A 144 -8.43 -5.47 3.68
C LEU A 144 -7.40 -6.56 4.04
N THR A 145 -6.19 -6.18 4.48
CA THR A 145 -5.20 -7.13 5.04
C THR A 145 -5.73 -7.82 6.30
N GLU A 146 -6.31 -7.09 7.24
CA GLU A 146 -6.89 -7.66 8.46
C GLU A 146 -7.97 -8.68 8.09
N ARG A 147 -8.86 -8.32 7.15
CA ARG A 147 -9.89 -9.23 6.62
C ARG A 147 -9.29 -10.49 5.96
N LEU A 148 -8.19 -10.36 5.21
CA LEU A 148 -7.50 -11.51 4.62
C LEU A 148 -7.03 -12.49 5.71
N PHE A 149 -6.39 -11.97 6.76
CA PHE A 149 -5.88 -12.80 7.85
C PHE A 149 -7.01 -13.49 8.61
N ASP A 150 -8.11 -12.78 8.87
CA ASP A 150 -9.30 -13.36 9.49
C ASP A 150 -9.91 -14.47 8.63
N LEU A 151 -10.06 -14.26 7.33
CA LEU A 151 -10.57 -15.28 6.41
C LEU A 151 -9.70 -16.53 6.43
N LEU A 152 -8.38 -16.38 6.31
CA LEU A 152 -7.44 -17.51 6.30
C LEU A 152 -7.45 -18.26 7.64
N ARG A 153 -7.50 -17.57 8.78
CA ARG A 153 -7.53 -18.18 10.12
C ARG A 153 -8.85 -18.90 10.40
N ASN A 154 -9.97 -18.29 10.03
CA ASN A 154 -11.28 -18.88 10.21
C ASN A 154 -11.45 -20.12 9.34
N GLN A 155 -10.94 -20.09 8.11
CA GLN A 155 -11.00 -21.23 7.19
C GLN A 155 -10.01 -22.33 7.59
N HIS A 156 -8.82 -21.97 8.08
CA HIS A 156 -7.75 -22.90 8.44
C HIS A 156 -7.30 -22.75 9.90
N PRO A 157 -8.16 -23.07 10.88
CA PRO A 157 -7.89 -22.79 12.30
C PRO A 157 -6.70 -23.58 12.87
N LYS A 158 -6.24 -24.62 12.16
CA LYS A 158 -5.08 -25.44 12.54
C LYS A 158 -3.76 -24.93 11.95
N LEU A 159 -3.82 -24.00 11.00
CA LEU A 159 -2.65 -23.44 10.34
C LEU A 159 -2.29 -22.10 10.96
N ARG A 160 -0.98 -21.80 11.01
CA ARG A 160 -0.48 -20.52 11.48
C ARG A 160 -0.24 -19.60 10.30
N VAL A 161 -0.88 -18.43 10.29
CA VAL A 161 -0.66 -17.37 9.30
C VAL A 161 0.18 -16.27 9.94
N ALA A 162 1.36 -15.99 9.38
CA ALA A 162 2.31 -15.00 9.87
C ALA A 162 2.49 -13.87 8.87
N GLY A 163 2.49 -12.63 9.35
CA GLY A 163 2.72 -11.41 8.56
C GLY A 163 2.12 -10.19 9.27
N PRO A 164 2.36 -8.98 8.76
CA PRO A 164 1.80 -7.75 9.35
C PRO A 164 0.31 -7.62 9.03
N GLU A 165 -0.55 -7.67 10.05
CA GLU A 165 -2.01 -7.48 9.91
C GLU A 165 -2.39 -6.02 9.66
N ARG A 166 -1.52 -5.08 10.06
CA ARG A 166 -1.72 -3.62 9.93
C ARG A 166 -0.40 -2.95 9.52
N ALA A 167 -0.11 -1.76 10.04
CA ALA A 167 1.20 -1.14 9.93
C ALA A 167 2.26 -2.03 10.60
N GLY A 168 3.06 -2.73 9.80
CA GLY A 168 4.13 -3.60 10.24
C GLY A 168 5.14 -3.82 9.12
N LYS A 169 6.26 -4.47 9.44
CA LYS A 169 7.23 -4.89 8.42
C LYS A 169 6.77 -6.20 7.81
N ASP A 170 6.91 -6.31 6.49
CA ASP A 170 6.70 -7.54 5.74
C ASP A 170 7.61 -8.66 6.28
N VAL A 171 7.20 -9.91 6.03
CA VAL A 171 8.04 -11.07 6.37
C VAL A 171 9.19 -11.14 5.36
N LEU A 172 10.42 -11.18 5.85
CA LEU A 172 11.58 -11.34 4.99
C LEU A 172 11.86 -12.82 4.76
N LEU A 173 12.01 -13.27 3.52
CA LEU A 173 12.21 -14.69 3.24
C LEU A 173 13.51 -15.25 3.85
N GLY A 174 14.54 -14.43 4.07
CA GLY A 174 15.74 -14.84 4.82
C GLY A 174 15.48 -15.18 6.30
N SER A 175 14.38 -14.69 6.87
CA SER A 175 13.94 -15.08 8.22
C SER A 175 13.12 -16.38 8.24
N VAL A 176 12.58 -16.78 7.09
CA VAL A 176 11.80 -18.01 6.90
C VAL A 176 12.72 -19.17 6.48
N PHE A 177 13.63 -18.88 5.55
CA PHE A 177 14.60 -19.80 4.96
C PHE A 177 16.00 -19.22 5.10
N LYS A 178 16.86 -19.88 5.88
CA LYS A 178 18.17 -19.32 6.27
C LYS A 178 19.13 -19.11 5.10
N ASP A 179 19.00 -19.91 4.05
CA ASP A 179 19.84 -19.92 2.84
C ASP A 179 19.09 -19.37 1.61
N TYR A 180 18.02 -18.60 1.82
CA TYR A 180 17.29 -17.99 0.72
C TYR A 180 18.21 -17.05 -0.09
N PRO A 181 18.29 -17.16 -1.43
CA PRO A 181 19.24 -16.40 -2.25
C PRO A 181 19.13 -14.88 -2.10
N LYS A 182 17.91 -14.39 -1.87
CA LYS A 182 17.60 -12.98 -1.66
C LYS A 182 16.96 -12.77 -0.28
N PRO A 183 17.75 -12.78 0.81
CA PRO A 183 17.23 -12.85 2.17
C PRO A 183 16.35 -11.65 2.58
N ASP A 184 16.49 -10.52 1.88
CA ASP A 184 15.71 -9.30 2.08
C ASP A 184 14.41 -9.25 1.26
N ARG A 185 14.05 -10.32 0.53
CA ARG A 185 12.77 -10.42 -0.21
C ARG A 185 11.58 -10.30 0.75
N PRO A 186 10.78 -9.22 0.66
CA PRO A 186 9.59 -9.08 1.48
C PRO A 186 8.42 -9.87 0.88
N VAL A 187 7.62 -10.49 1.74
CA VAL A 187 6.33 -11.12 1.42
C VAL A 187 5.29 -10.71 2.46
N ASP A 188 4.03 -10.61 2.03
CA ASP A 188 2.95 -10.08 2.88
C ASP A 188 2.54 -11.09 3.96
N PHE A 189 2.58 -12.40 3.67
CA PHE A 189 2.31 -13.43 4.68
C PHE A 189 2.92 -14.80 4.34
N VAL A 190 2.99 -15.67 5.35
CA VAL A 190 3.40 -17.07 5.22
C VAL A 190 2.44 -17.95 6.00
N ILE A 191 2.02 -19.06 5.39
CA ILE A 191 1.15 -20.07 6.02
C ILE A 191 1.99 -21.27 6.42
N TYR A 192 1.85 -21.70 7.67
CA TYR A 192 2.55 -22.85 8.25
C TYR A 192 1.58 -23.92 8.75
N ASP A 193 1.99 -25.18 8.60
CA ASP A 193 1.53 -26.27 9.46
C ASP A 193 2.63 -26.57 10.47
N LYS A 194 2.42 -26.14 11.72
CA LYS A 194 3.45 -26.10 12.77
C LYS A 194 4.66 -25.27 12.30
N GLU A 195 5.80 -25.92 12.06
CA GLU A 195 7.03 -25.30 11.56
C GLU A 195 7.21 -25.47 10.04
N LYS A 196 6.38 -26.29 9.40
CA LYS A 196 6.47 -26.56 7.96
C LYS A 196 5.79 -25.42 7.18
N VAL A 197 6.55 -24.76 6.30
CA VAL A 197 6.00 -23.75 5.38
C VAL A 197 5.14 -24.45 4.33
N LEU A 198 3.88 -24.01 4.21
CA LEU A 198 2.95 -24.52 3.19
C LEU A 198 2.79 -23.54 2.03
N ALA A 199 2.66 -22.25 2.32
CA ALA A 199 2.43 -21.24 1.30
C ALA A 199 3.08 -19.91 1.65
N ILE A 200 3.48 -19.20 0.60
CA ILE A 200 3.99 -17.83 0.65
C ILE A 200 3.00 -16.92 -0.06
N GLY A 201 2.62 -15.84 0.60
CA GLY A 201 1.54 -14.96 0.18
C GLY A 201 2.01 -13.56 -0.16
N LEU A 202 1.49 -13.03 -1.28
CA LEU A 202 1.65 -11.64 -1.69
C LEU A 202 0.28 -11.01 -1.87
N ALA A 203 0.06 -9.84 -1.25
CA ALA A 203 -1.23 -9.18 -1.19
C ALA A 203 -1.18 -7.77 -1.78
N ARG A 204 -2.16 -7.45 -2.63
CA ARG A 204 -2.40 -6.13 -3.18
C ARG A 204 -3.88 -5.82 -3.25
N TYR A 205 -4.18 -4.57 -2.91
CA TYR A 205 -5.53 -4.03 -2.96
C TYR A 205 -5.50 -2.80 -3.86
N ASP A 206 -6.03 -2.92 -5.08
CA ASP A 206 -6.02 -1.83 -6.05
C ASP A 206 -7.39 -1.13 -6.06
N SER A 207 -7.47 -0.02 -5.31
CA SER A 207 -8.74 0.68 -5.07
C SER A 207 -9.15 1.67 -6.16
N ASP A 208 -8.19 2.20 -6.93
CA ASP A 208 -8.41 3.15 -8.06
C ASP A 208 -7.05 3.54 -8.66
N ARG A 209 -6.71 3.18 -9.91
CA ARG A 209 -5.48 3.67 -10.57
C ARG A 209 -5.59 3.89 -12.07
N GLY A 210 -5.05 5.06 -12.47
CA GLY A 210 -4.72 5.42 -13.84
C GLY A 210 -3.43 4.79 -14.36
N GLY A 211 -3.56 4.03 -15.44
CA GLY A 211 -2.83 4.23 -16.69
C GLY A 211 -1.44 3.60 -16.86
N SER A 212 -0.50 3.71 -15.92
CA SER A 212 0.92 3.47 -16.25
C SER A 212 1.63 2.36 -15.45
N GLN A 213 0.91 1.37 -14.90
CA GLN A 213 1.49 0.36 -14.00
C GLN A 213 0.96 -1.08 -14.19
N GLU A 214 0.32 -1.42 -15.30
CA GLU A 214 -0.19 -2.78 -15.52
C GLU A 214 0.96 -3.77 -15.82
N ASP A 215 1.82 -3.45 -16.79
CA ASP A 215 2.90 -4.35 -17.27
C ASP A 215 4.04 -4.59 -16.25
N ASP A 216 4.51 -3.54 -15.57
CA ASP A 216 5.63 -3.65 -14.62
C ASP A 216 5.31 -4.56 -13.43
N ARG A 217 4.03 -4.69 -13.06
CA ARG A 217 3.61 -5.41 -11.85
C ARG A 217 3.48 -6.91 -12.10
N THR A 218 2.86 -7.30 -13.21
CA THR A 218 2.65 -8.71 -13.54
C THR A 218 3.98 -9.39 -13.87
N GLY A 219 4.90 -8.66 -14.52
CA GLY A 219 6.29 -9.08 -14.69
C GLY A 219 7.00 -9.35 -13.35
N GLN A 220 6.92 -8.42 -12.40
CA GLN A 220 7.51 -8.61 -11.07
C GLN A 220 6.90 -9.79 -10.30
N TYR A 221 5.59 -10.03 -10.39
CA TYR A 221 4.98 -11.20 -9.75
C TYR A 221 5.39 -12.51 -10.39
N ARG A 222 5.52 -12.55 -11.70
CA ARG A 222 6.05 -13.73 -12.38
C ARG A 222 7.47 -14.05 -11.88
N GLU A 223 8.34 -13.05 -11.77
CA GLU A 223 9.70 -13.22 -11.25
C GLU A 223 9.72 -13.71 -9.80
N VAL A 224 8.87 -13.15 -8.93
CA VAL A 224 8.77 -13.58 -7.53
C VAL A 224 8.27 -15.02 -7.41
N ALA A 225 7.26 -15.42 -8.18
CA ALA A 225 6.80 -16.81 -8.22
C ALA A 225 7.92 -17.73 -8.70
N GLN A 226 8.60 -17.38 -9.79
CA GLN A 226 9.72 -18.15 -10.31
C GLN A 226 10.86 -18.30 -9.29
N GLU A 227 11.20 -17.24 -8.56
CA GLU A 227 12.23 -17.23 -7.50
C GLU A 227 11.85 -18.19 -6.36
N ILE A 228 10.62 -18.06 -5.82
CA ILE A 228 10.13 -18.91 -4.71
C ILE A 228 10.04 -20.37 -5.15
N ILE A 229 9.44 -20.63 -6.31
CA ILE A 229 9.23 -21.98 -6.83
C ILE A 229 10.56 -22.65 -7.15
N GLY A 230 11.48 -21.93 -7.80
CA GLY A 230 12.82 -22.44 -8.12
C GLY A 230 13.65 -22.74 -6.87
N TYR A 231 13.55 -21.90 -5.84
CA TYR A 231 14.17 -22.18 -4.53
C TYR A 231 13.56 -23.44 -3.91
N ALA A 232 12.22 -23.53 -3.86
CA ALA A 232 11.54 -24.67 -3.30
C ALA A 232 11.92 -25.98 -4.00
N ASP A 233 12.06 -25.97 -5.33
CA ASP A 233 12.39 -27.16 -6.11
C ASP A 233 13.82 -27.63 -5.90
N SER A 234 14.78 -26.69 -5.85
CA SER A 234 16.18 -27.03 -5.58
C SER A 234 16.44 -27.56 -4.17
N HIS A 235 15.50 -27.36 -3.24
CA HIS A 235 15.58 -27.82 -1.85
C HIS A 235 14.59 -28.96 -1.53
N GLY A 236 13.98 -29.58 -2.55
CA GLY A 236 13.06 -30.71 -2.34
C GLY A 236 11.73 -30.34 -1.64
N MET A 237 11.30 -29.09 -1.76
CA MET A 237 10.11 -28.53 -1.15
C MET A 237 9.00 -28.24 -2.18
N GLN A 238 8.77 -29.15 -3.14
CA GLN A 238 7.80 -28.97 -4.23
C GLN A 238 6.35 -28.77 -3.74
N HIS A 239 6.08 -29.07 -2.46
CA HIS A 239 4.81 -28.83 -1.80
C HIS A 239 4.53 -27.33 -1.54
N ILE A 240 5.55 -26.48 -1.48
CA ILE A 240 5.38 -25.04 -1.22
C ILE A 240 4.54 -24.42 -2.33
N LYS A 241 3.54 -23.65 -1.90
CA LYS A 241 2.61 -22.90 -2.73
C LYS A 241 2.93 -21.40 -2.71
N VAL A 242 2.42 -20.69 -3.72
CA VAL A 242 2.42 -19.23 -3.77
C VAL A 242 0.97 -18.76 -3.95
N ILE A 243 0.57 -17.77 -3.15
CA ILE A 243 -0.76 -17.18 -3.19
C ILE A 243 -0.61 -15.70 -3.55
N TYR A 244 -1.23 -15.30 -4.65
CA TYR A 244 -1.42 -13.91 -5.01
C TYR A 244 -2.82 -13.47 -4.63
N VAL A 245 -2.92 -12.65 -3.59
CA VAL A 245 -4.16 -11.95 -3.24
C VAL A 245 -4.17 -10.63 -4.01
N ASN A 246 -4.96 -10.54 -5.06
CA ASN A 246 -5.18 -9.28 -5.77
C ASN A 246 -6.67 -8.96 -5.73
N ASP A 247 -7.05 -7.83 -5.15
CA ASP A 247 -8.45 -7.49 -4.97
C ASP A 247 -8.71 -6.00 -5.21
N GLY A 248 -9.84 -5.69 -5.83
CA GLY A 248 -10.29 -4.33 -6.13
C GLY A 248 -10.57 -4.05 -7.62
N PRO A 249 -11.16 -2.88 -7.92
CA PRO A 249 -11.64 -2.53 -9.26
C PRO A 249 -10.55 -2.50 -10.33
N GLY A 250 -9.27 -2.34 -9.95
CA GLY A 250 -8.15 -2.42 -10.90
C GLY A 250 -8.17 -3.72 -11.71
N LEU A 251 -8.58 -4.85 -11.12
CA LEU A 251 -8.67 -6.13 -11.84
C LEU A 251 -9.63 -6.11 -13.04
N LEU A 252 -10.60 -5.20 -13.07
CA LEU A 252 -11.55 -5.05 -14.17
C LEU A 252 -11.00 -4.20 -15.32
N LEU A 253 -9.82 -3.61 -15.15
CA LEU A 253 -9.19 -2.72 -16.10
C LEU A 253 -8.11 -3.45 -16.91
N GLY A 254 -8.04 -3.11 -18.20
CA GLY A 254 -6.96 -3.52 -19.09
C GLY A 254 -6.75 -5.04 -19.19
N SER A 255 -5.49 -5.46 -19.15
CA SER A 255 -5.10 -6.88 -19.25
C SER A 255 -4.94 -7.56 -17.90
N MET A 256 -5.05 -6.85 -16.78
CA MET A 256 -4.65 -7.36 -15.46
C MET A 256 -5.26 -8.73 -15.14
N TRP A 257 -6.56 -8.92 -15.34
CA TRP A 257 -7.19 -10.24 -15.11
C TRP A 257 -6.53 -11.36 -15.92
N ASN A 258 -6.25 -11.10 -17.20
CA ASN A 258 -5.60 -12.06 -18.10
C ASN A 258 -4.16 -12.34 -17.68
N ASP A 259 -3.42 -11.33 -17.26
CA ASP A 259 -2.01 -11.47 -16.88
C ASP A 259 -1.86 -12.30 -15.60
N TYR A 260 -2.71 -12.03 -14.60
CA TYR A 260 -2.77 -12.87 -13.40
C TYR A 260 -3.26 -14.29 -13.71
N SER A 261 -4.21 -14.44 -14.63
CA SER A 261 -4.63 -15.75 -15.10
C SER A 261 -3.47 -16.53 -15.72
N TYR A 262 -2.63 -15.85 -16.50
CA TYR A 262 -1.44 -16.45 -17.10
C TYR A 262 -0.40 -16.85 -16.05
N ILE A 263 -0.18 -16.02 -15.02
CA ILE A 263 0.70 -16.35 -13.89
C ILE A 263 0.22 -17.62 -13.17
N GLU A 264 -1.09 -17.76 -12.90
CA GLU A 264 -1.63 -18.99 -12.30
C GLU A 264 -1.40 -20.22 -13.20
N ASP A 265 -1.66 -20.07 -14.50
CA ASP A 265 -1.53 -21.16 -15.48
C ASP A 265 -0.08 -21.65 -15.67
N GLN A 266 0.92 -20.83 -15.36
CA GLN A 266 2.34 -21.20 -15.46
C GLN A 266 2.80 -22.23 -14.42
N TRP A 267 2.17 -22.26 -13.24
CA TRP A 267 2.54 -23.18 -12.17
C TRP A 267 1.31 -23.92 -11.64
N PRO A 268 0.78 -24.89 -12.42
CA PRO A 268 -0.40 -25.66 -12.04
C PRO A 268 -0.25 -26.27 -10.65
N ASN A 269 -1.31 -26.16 -9.85
CA ASN A 269 -1.38 -26.67 -8.48
C ASN A 269 -0.35 -26.08 -7.50
N ARG A 270 0.41 -25.03 -7.86
CA ARG A 270 1.41 -24.41 -7.00
C ARG A 270 1.24 -22.91 -6.82
N VAL A 271 0.76 -22.22 -7.84
CA VAL A 271 0.39 -20.81 -7.74
C VAL A 271 -1.13 -20.71 -7.82
N LYS A 272 -1.72 -19.89 -6.95
CA LYS A 272 -3.11 -19.45 -7.07
C LYS A 272 -3.20 -17.94 -7.00
N VAL A 273 -3.97 -17.36 -7.91
CA VAL A 273 -4.44 -15.98 -7.80
C VAL A 273 -5.87 -16.01 -7.26
N VAL A 274 -6.13 -15.12 -6.30
CA VAL A 274 -7.40 -15.01 -5.60
C VAL A 274 -7.70 -13.54 -5.32
N THR A 275 -8.99 -13.18 -5.32
CA THR A 275 -9.46 -12.01 -4.59
C THR A 275 -9.82 -12.40 -3.16
N LEU A 276 -10.15 -11.45 -2.28
CA LEU A 276 -10.62 -11.78 -0.92
C LEU A 276 -11.87 -12.67 -0.94
N ARG A 277 -12.76 -12.45 -1.91
CA ARG A 277 -14.00 -13.23 -2.05
C ARG A 277 -13.78 -14.67 -2.48
N MET A 278 -12.63 -14.95 -3.10
CA MET A 278 -12.31 -16.29 -3.58
C MET A 278 -11.51 -17.14 -2.56
N ILE A 279 -11.05 -16.57 -1.43
CA ILE A 279 -10.20 -17.27 -0.45
C ILE A 279 -10.88 -18.56 0.04
N SER A 280 -12.13 -18.44 0.48
CA SER A 280 -12.91 -19.56 1.03
C SER A 280 -13.07 -20.73 0.04
N ASP A 281 -13.15 -20.43 -1.24
CA ASP A 281 -13.44 -21.44 -2.27
C ASP A 281 -12.16 -22.03 -2.88
N ARG A 282 -11.10 -21.24 -3.01
CA ARG A 282 -9.89 -21.62 -3.76
C ARG A 282 -8.73 -22.04 -2.86
N ILE A 283 -8.57 -21.44 -1.68
CA ILE A 283 -7.43 -21.74 -0.79
C ILE A 283 -7.85 -22.85 0.18
N THR A 284 -7.98 -24.08 -0.32
CA THR A 284 -8.43 -25.23 0.49
C THR A 284 -7.29 -25.89 1.26
N ALA A 285 -7.62 -26.59 2.34
CA ALA A 285 -6.64 -27.33 3.13
C ALA A 285 -6.02 -28.49 2.32
N GLU A 286 -6.79 -29.09 1.41
CA GLU A 286 -6.34 -30.12 0.47
C GLU A 286 -5.24 -29.56 -0.46
N TRP A 287 -5.51 -28.41 -1.08
CA TRP A 287 -4.54 -27.75 -1.95
C TRP A 287 -3.28 -27.32 -1.18
N LEU A 288 -3.42 -26.69 -0.01
CA LEU A 288 -2.28 -26.30 0.83
C LEU A 288 -1.46 -27.51 1.30
N GLY A 289 -2.12 -28.62 1.64
CA GLY A 289 -1.51 -29.85 2.12
C GLY A 289 -0.89 -30.73 1.03
N GLY A 290 -1.18 -30.46 -0.24
CA GLY A 290 -0.74 -31.27 -1.38
C GLY A 290 -1.32 -32.68 -1.39
N ARG A 291 -2.58 -32.82 -0.96
CA ARG A 291 -3.34 -34.08 -1.03
C ARG A 291 -4.21 -34.13 -2.27
#